data_AF-A0A0F7RZ30-F1
#
_entry.id   AF-A0A0F7RZ30-F1
#
_cell.length_a   1.000
_cell.length_b   1.000
_cell.length_c   1.000
_cell.angle_alpha   90.00
_cell.angle_beta   90.00
_cell.angle_gamma   90.00
#
_symmetry.space_group_name_H-M   'P 1'
#
loop_
_entity.id
_entity.type
_entity.pdbx_description
1 polymer ?
#
loop_
_entity_poly.entity_id
_entity_poly.type
_entity_poly.pdbx_seq_one_letter_code
_entity_poly.pdbx_strand_id
1 'polypeptide(L)'
;MPTDTKRKAGNEEPRPDGSDYDSDDSEEPDFIHVDFDFRAPQEIDFQALKRLLQQLFYTHNTKLDLSSLADHIAKTSTSQGVGTTIKIVDDEDQDPYAFVSAITLSSDKKQGSEAANSLTRYLLEVTNKPSTKAVHDLIKSAASRTSTNAPVIAVLHERMVNMPPQVAPPLYQMLLEEVRASLSSTSATQPSHYLFFS
;
A
#
# COMPACT_ATOMS: atom_id res chain seq x y z
N MET A 1 29.23 -15.92 -47.60
CA MET A 1 29.86 -17.14 -47.05
C MET A 1 31.20 -17.34 -47.74
N PRO A 2 32.23 -17.89 -47.10
CA PRO A 2 32.91 -17.52 -45.84
C PRO A 2 34.44 -17.35 -46.14
N THR A 3 35.35 -17.02 -45.21
CA THR A 3 36.04 -17.97 -44.32
C THR A 3 36.72 -17.29 -43.13
N ASP A 4 36.45 -17.81 -41.93
CA ASP A 4 37.27 -17.78 -40.71
C ASP A 4 38.76 -18.07 -40.94
N THR A 5 39.67 -17.41 -40.20
CA THR A 5 40.64 -18.14 -39.33
C THR A 5 41.44 -17.25 -38.34
N LYS A 6 41.31 -17.62 -37.06
CA LYS A 6 42.35 -17.73 -35.99
C LYS A 6 43.09 -16.50 -35.40
N ARG A 7 42.68 -16.23 -34.14
CA ARG A 7 43.43 -15.87 -32.92
C ARG A 7 44.97 -15.92 -32.95
N LYS A 8 45.62 -14.88 -32.41
CA LYS A 8 46.84 -14.99 -31.60
C LYS A 8 46.96 -13.82 -30.59
N ALA A 9 47.16 -14.16 -29.32
CA ALA A 9 47.44 -13.23 -28.25
C ALA A 9 48.91 -12.78 -28.31
N GLY A 10 49.14 -11.47 -28.34
CA GLY A 10 50.45 -10.84 -28.19
C GLY A 10 50.53 -10.22 -26.80
N ASN A 11 51.45 -10.73 -25.99
CA ASN A 11 51.77 -10.26 -24.66
C ASN A 11 52.68 -9.02 -24.80
N GLU A 12 52.15 -7.81 -24.64
CA GLU A 12 52.94 -6.59 -24.44
C GLU A 12 52.62 -6.05 -23.04
N GLU A 13 53.60 -6.11 -22.14
CA GLU A 13 53.54 -5.42 -20.86
C GLU A 13 53.55 -3.91 -21.10
N PRO A 14 52.57 -3.14 -20.59
CA PRO A 14 52.63 -1.69 -20.68
C PRO A 14 53.66 -1.18 -19.67
N ARG A 15 54.66 -0.45 -20.17
CA ARG A 15 55.61 0.32 -19.37
C ARG A 15 54.85 1.38 -18.55
N PRO A 16 55.24 1.67 -17.30
CA PRO A 16 54.62 2.75 -16.55
C PRO A 16 55.21 4.06 -17.08
N ASP A 17 54.51 4.70 -18.02
CA ASP A 17 54.76 6.10 -18.33
C ASP A 17 54.07 6.93 -17.25
N GLY A 18 54.89 7.52 -16.39
CA GLY A 18 54.45 8.38 -15.30
C GLY A 18 53.88 9.66 -15.88
N SER A 19 52.56 9.69 -16.05
CA SER A 19 51.80 10.93 -16.10
C SER A 19 51.27 11.21 -14.70
N ASP A 20 51.89 12.18 -14.04
CA ASP A 20 51.33 12.89 -12.88
C ASP A 20 49.95 13.43 -13.27
N TYR A 21 48.91 12.65 -12.99
CA TYR A 21 47.55 13.16 -12.92
C TYR A 21 47.40 13.80 -11.55
N ASP A 22 47.62 15.10 -11.56
CA ASP A 22 47.29 16.04 -10.51
C ASP A 22 45.93 15.68 -9.90
N SER A 23 45.96 15.44 -8.60
CA SER A 23 44.80 15.09 -7.79
C SER A 23 43.96 16.34 -7.59
N ASP A 24 43.00 16.60 -8.49
CA ASP A 24 42.02 17.67 -8.32
C ASP A 24 40.60 17.08 -8.27
N ASP A 25 40.18 16.85 -7.02
CA ASP A 25 38.81 16.81 -6.50
C ASP A 25 37.73 16.22 -7.42
N SER A 26 37.75 14.90 -7.57
CA SER A 26 36.54 14.18 -7.99
C SER A 26 35.52 14.29 -6.87
N GLU A 27 34.58 15.25 -6.98
CA GLU A 27 33.35 15.28 -6.21
C GLU A 27 32.74 13.87 -6.25
N GLU A 28 32.89 13.12 -5.15
CA GLU A 28 32.21 11.83 -5.01
C GLU A 28 30.72 12.10 -5.22
N PRO A 29 30.02 11.30 -6.06
CA PRO A 29 28.60 11.50 -6.25
C PRO A 29 27.92 11.45 -4.88
N ASP A 30 27.34 12.57 -4.47
CA ASP A 30 26.75 12.71 -3.14
C ASP A 30 25.62 11.68 -3.02
N PHE A 31 25.87 10.60 -2.29
CA PHE A 31 24.93 9.48 -2.18
C PHE A 31 23.79 9.90 -1.25
N ILE A 32 22.63 10.22 -1.84
CA ILE A 32 21.42 10.46 -1.06
C ILE A 32 20.93 9.12 -0.50
N HIS A 33 21.12 8.91 0.80
CA HIS A 33 20.53 7.79 1.52
C HIS A 33 19.07 8.11 1.85
N VAL A 34 18.16 7.26 1.42
CA VAL A 34 16.73 7.40 1.72
C VAL A 34 16.31 6.18 2.51
N ASP A 35 15.99 6.38 3.78
CA ASP A 35 15.45 5.36 4.65
C ASP A 35 13.93 5.47 4.75
N PHE A 36 13.26 4.33 4.64
CA PHE A 36 11.82 4.23 4.79
C PHE A 36 11.47 3.87 6.22
N ASP A 37 10.65 4.72 6.84
CA ASP A 37 10.10 4.49 8.16
C ASP A 37 8.64 4.04 8.06
N PHE A 38 8.29 2.98 8.78
CA PHE A 38 6.96 2.41 8.80
C PHE A 38 6.24 2.86 10.06
N ARG A 39 5.19 3.66 9.88
CA ARG A 39 4.49 4.32 11.00
C ARG A 39 3.00 4.06 10.96
N ALA A 40 2.37 4.00 12.13
CA ALA A 40 0.92 3.97 12.21
C ALA A 40 0.33 5.28 11.62
N PRO A 41 -0.75 5.22 10.81
CA PRO A 41 -1.44 6.41 10.31
C PRO A 41 -1.92 7.30 11.46
N GLN A 42 -1.79 8.61 11.29
CA GLN A 42 -2.18 9.63 12.27
C GLN A 42 -3.17 10.64 11.69
N GLU A 43 -3.80 11.46 12.54
CA GLU A 43 -4.73 12.50 12.09
C GLU A 43 -4.07 13.54 11.17
N ILE A 44 -2.78 13.84 11.39
CA ILE A 44 -2.00 14.75 10.53
C ILE A 44 -1.88 14.22 9.09
N ASP A 45 -1.96 12.91 8.88
CA ASP A 45 -1.83 12.27 7.56
C ASP A 45 -3.10 12.38 6.70
N PHE A 46 -4.20 12.95 7.23
CA PHE A 46 -5.51 12.96 6.59
C PHE A 46 -5.47 13.42 5.11
N GLN A 47 -4.76 14.51 4.82
CA GLN A 47 -4.70 15.06 3.47
C GLN A 47 -3.92 14.14 2.50
N ALA A 48 -2.80 13.57 2.97
CA ALA A 48 -2.02 12.63 2.20
C ALA A 48 -2.79 11.33 1.93
N LEU A 49 -3.43 10.77 2.96
CA LEU A 49 -4.27 9.58 2.83
C LEU A 49 -5.41 9.82 1.85
N LYS A 50 -6.09 10.97 1.92
CA LYS A 50 -7.14 11.33 0.97
C LYS A 50 -6.60 11.42 -0.47
N ARG A 51 -5.41 11.98 -0.67
CA ARG A 51 -4.75 12.07 -1.99
C ARG A 51 -4.35 10.69 -2.52
N LEU A 52 -3.82 9.81 -1.67
CA LEU A 52 -3.51 8.42 -2.04
C LEU A 52 -4.79 7.64 -2.35
N LEU A 53 -5.88 7.84 -1.60
CA LEU A 53 -7.18 7.25 -1.92
C LEU A 53 -7.75 7.77 -3.25
N GLN A 54 -7.55 9.05 -3.58
CA GLN A 54 -7.92 9.60 -4.89
C GLN A 54 -7.15 8.90 -6.02
N GLN A 55 -5.86 8.62 -5.81
CA GLN A 55 -5.05 7.86 -6.75
C GLN A 55 -5.55 6.42 -6.88
N LEU A 56 -5.78 5.74 -5.76
CA LEU A 56 -6.25 4.35 -5.70
C LEU A 56 -7.55 4.14 -6.49
N PHE A 57 -8.55 5.00 -6.24
CA PHE A 57 -9.84 4.86 -6.90
C PHE A 57 -9.91 5.52 -8.28
N TYR A 58 -8.93 6.36 -8.64
CA TYR A 58 -8.82 7.07 -9.91
C TYR A 58 -10.19 7.59 -10.43
N THR A 59 -10.70 7.10 -11.56
CA THR A 59 -11.99 7.51 -12.14
C THR A 59 -13.21 7.23 -11.27
N HIS A 60 -13.07 6.41 -10.23
CA HIS A 60 -14.13 6.04 -9.31
C HIS A 60 -14.19 6.92 -8.06
N ASN A 61 -13.24 7.83 -7.86
CA ASN A 61 -13.14 8.65 -6.65
C ASN A 61 -14.43 9.43 -6.33
N THR A 62 -15.15 9.90 -7.35
CA THR A 62 -16.38 10.69 -7.20
C THR A 62 -17.58 9.89 -6.70
N LYS A 63 -17.49 8.56 -6.70
CA LYS A 63 -18.53 7.66 -6.17
C LYS A 63 -18.34 7.33 -4.70
N LEU A 64 -17.23 7.76 -4.11
CA LEU A 64 -16.83 7.45 -2.74
C LEU A 64 -16.67 8.72 -1.94
N ASP A 65 -16.91 8.63 -0.63
CA ASP A 65 -16.52 9.68 0.30
C ASP A 65 -15.10 9.42 0.78
N LEU A 66 -14.13 9.99 0.05
CA LEU A 66 -12.72 9.81 0.37
C LEU A 66 -12.29 10.51 1.65
N SER A 67 -13.01 11.56 2.07
CA SER A 67 -12.73 12.24 3.34
C SER A 67 -13.10 11.31 4.50
N SER A 68 -14.30 10.72 4.44
CA SER A 68 -14.74 9.73 5.43
C SER A 68 -13.81 8.51 5.47
N LEU A 69 -13.32 8.04 4.31
CA LEU A 69 -12.35 6.95 4.25
C LEU A 69 -11.00 7.30 4.89
N ALA A 70 -10.44 8.47 4.59
CA ALA A 70 -9.19 8.92 5.19
C ALA A 70 -9.31 9.06 6.72
N ASP A 71 -10.39 9.70 7.20
CA ASP A 71 -10.70 9.79 8.63
C ASP A 71 -10.84 8.42 9.29
N HIS A 72 -11.49 7.48 8.60
CA HIS A 72 -11.67 6.14 9.12
C HIS A 72 -10.33 5.39 9.24
N ILE A 73 -9.43 5.52 8.26
CA ILE A 73 -8.09 4.92 8.33
C ILE A 73 -7.31 5.43 9.54
N ALA A 74 -7.25 6.76 9.75
CA ALA A 74 -6.57 7.34 10.90
C ALA A 74 -7.18 6.91 12.24
N LYS A 75 -8.52 6.88 12.33
CA LYS A 75 -9.22 6.42 13.55
C LYS A 75 -9.03 4.93 13.82
N THR A 76 -9.06 4.10 12.78
CA THR A 76 -8.83 2.66 12.89
C THR A 76 -7.41 2.36 13.35
N SER A 77 -6.42 3.09 12.86
CA SER A 77 -5.05 3.04 13.36
C SER A 77 -4.99 3.31 14.87
N THR A 78 -5.55 4.44 15.34
CA THR A 78 -5.52 4.81 16.77
C THR A 78 -6.33 3.87 17.67
N SER A 79 -7.50 3.41 17.22
CA SER A 79 -8.43 2.64 18.06
C SER A 79 -8.21 1.13 18.01
N GLN A 80 -7.71 0.61 16.90
CA GLN A 80 -7.56 -0.83 16.66
C GLN A 80 -6.12 -1.26 16.40
N GLY A 81 -5.19 -0.30 16.22
CA GLY A 81 -3.81 -0.60 15.87
C GLY A 81 -3.67 -1.18 14.47
N VAL A 82 -4.53 -0.78 13.53
CA VAL A 82 -4.58 -1.34 12.16
C VAL A 82 -4.31 -0.28 11.11
N GLY A 83 -3.32 -0.55 10.28
CA GLY A 83 -2.86 0.27 9.19
C GLY A 83 -1.42 0.73 9.40
N THR A 84 -0.70 0.86 8.28
CA THR A 84 0.69 1.32 8.27
C THR A 84 0.88 2.33 7.13
N THR A 85 1.72 3.32 7.35
CA THR A 85 2.17 4.31 6.38
C THR A 85 3.67 4.23 6.21
N ILE A 86 4.18 4.72 5.08
CA ILE A 86 5.61 4.87 4.85
C ILE A 86 5.96 6.34 4.75
N LYS A 87 6.88 6.77 5.60
CA LYS A 87 7.49 8.10 5.61
C LYS A 87 9.01 7.97 5.39
N ILE A 88 9.68 9.10 5.18
CA ILE A 88 11.14 9.15 5.14
C ILE A 88 11.65 9.47 6.56
N VAL A 89 12.73 8.81 6.98
CA VAL A 89 13.38 9.07 8.27
C VAL A 89 13.80 10.55 8.37
N ASP A 90 13.79 11.10 9.59
CA ASP A 90 14.16 12.49 9.91
C ASP A 90 13.23 13.59 9.37
N ASP A 91 12.06 13.23 8.82
CA ASP A 91 11.04 14.18 8.41
C ASP A 91 9.64 13.75 8.87
N GLU A 92 9.46 13.78 10.20
CA GLU A 92 8.29 13.22 10.89
C GLU A 92 6.96 13.92 10.53
N ASP A 93 7.06 15.20 10.18
CA ASP A 93 5.94 16.06 9.78
C ASP A 93 5.55 15.88 8.31
N GLN A 94 6.24 15.01 7.55
CA GLN A 94 5.91 14.79 6.14
C GLN A 94 4.67 13.94 5.94
N ASP A 95 4.05 14.22 4.80
CA ASP A 95 3.01 13.40 4.22
C ASP A 95 3.54 11.97 3.93
N PRO A 96 2.79 10.92 4.25
CA PRO A 96 3.14 9.56 3.85
C PRO A 96 3.16 9.39 2.33
N TYR A 97 4.15 8.62 1.87
CA TYR A 97 4.34 8.25 0.45
C TYR A 97 3.62 6.97 0.06
N ALA A 98 3.28 6.14 1.04
CA ALA A 98 2.49 4.94 0.85
C ALA A 98 1.66 4.66 2.10
N PHE A 99 0.57 3.93 1.92
CA PHE A 99 -0.20 3.41 3.04
C PHE A 99 -0.79 2.04 2.72
N VAL A 100 -1.07 1.30 3.78
CA VAL A 100 -1.88 0.10 3.78
C VAL A 100 -2.87 0.18 4.95
N SER A 101 -4.13 -0.19 4.74
CA SER A 101 -5.14 -0.26 5.79
C SER A 101 -6.18 -1.32 5.46
N ALA A 102 -6.97 -1.70 6.46
CA ALA A 102 -8.01 -2.70 6.36
C ALA A 102 -9.34 -2.15 6.87
N ILE A 103 -10.41 -2.39 6.11
CA ILE A 103 -11.77 -2.00 6.47
C ILE A 103 -12.66 -3.23 6.40
N THR A 104 -13.27 -3.59 7.53
CA THR A 104 -14.30 -4.63 7.56
C THR A 104 -15.55 -4.13 6.83
N LEU A 105 -15.98 -4.86 5.80
CA LEU A 105 -17.18 -4.50 5.03
C LEU A 105 -18.44 -4.67 5.88
N SER A 106 -19.32 -3.68 5.82
CA SER A 106 -20.58 -3.65 6.56
C SER A 106 -21.62 -2.85 5.77
N SER A 107 -22.89 -3.27 5.84
CA SER A 107 -24.02 -2.52 5.29
C SER A 107 -24.91 -1.90 6.38
N ASP A 108 -24.46 -1.92 7.64
CA ASP A 108 -25.21 -1.38 8.77
C ASP A 108 -24.86 0.08 9.06
N LYS A 109 -25.86 0.96 8.95
CA LYS A 109 -25.77 2.37 9.34
C LYS A 109 -25.55 2.59 10.85
N LYS A 110 -25.81 1.58 11.70
CA LYS A 110 -25.71 1.68 13.16
C LYS A 110 -24.45 1.03 13.76
N GLN A 111 -23.80 0.12 13.04
CA GLN A 111 -22.64 -0.64 13.50
C GLN A 111 -21.37 -0.43 12.66
N GLY A 112 -21.51 0.00 11.39
CA GLY A 112 -20.38 0.32 10.51
C GLY A 112 -20.11 1.82 10.46
N SER A 113 -18.84 2.20 10.25
CA SER A 113 -18.49 3.58 9.91
C SER A 113 -19.14 3.99 8.59
N GLU A 114 -19.38 5.29 8.40
CA GLU A 114 -19.89 5.81 7.13
C GLU A 114 -18.97 5.42 5.96
N ALA A 115 -17.66 5.44 6.19
CA ALA A 115 -16.64 4.96 5.26
C ALA A 115 -16.85 3.50 4.84
N ALA A 116 -17.02 2.57 5.79
CA ALA A 116 -17.23 1.15 5.50
C ALA A 116 -18.54 0.92 4.71
N ASN A 117 -19.60 1.64 5.07
CA ASN A 117 -20.88 1.57 4.37
C ASN A 117 -20.80 2.13 2.94
N SER A 118 -20.08 3.25 2.76
CA SER A 118 -19.85 3.89 1.46
C SER A 118 -19.05 2.97 0.54
N LEU A 119 -17.95 2.41 1.05
CA LEU A 119 -17.11 1.46 0.32
C LEU A 119 -17.88 0.20 -0.05
N THR A 120 -18.64 -0.38 0.89
CA THR A 120 -19.45 -1.59 0.63
C THR A 120 -20.49 -1.34 -0.47
N ARG A 121 -21.17 -0.19 -0.44
CA ARG A 121 -22.15 0.19 -1.48
C ARG A 121 -21.48 0.31 -2.85
N TYR A 122 -20.35 0.99 -2.92
CA TYR A 122 -19.58 1.13 -4.15
C TYR A 122 -19.12 -0.23 -4.69
N LEU A 123 -18.58 -1.10 -3.83
CA LEU A 123 -18.14 -2.43 -4.24
C LEU A 123 -19.29 -3.29 -4.77
N LEU A 124 -20.48 -3.22 -4.16
CA LEU A 124 -21.69 -3.88 -4.67
C LEU A 124 -22.12 -3.31 -6.03
N GLU A 125 -22.02 -2.00 -6.24
CA GLU A 125 -22.33 -1.38 -7.54
C GLU A 125 -21.40 -1.90 -8.65
N VAL A 126 -20.08 -1.88 -8.43
CA VAL A 126 -19.12 -2.29 -9.47
C VAL A 126 -19.11 -3.78 -9.75
N THR A 127 -19.49 -4.60 -8.75
CA THR A 127 -19.57 -6.05 -8.87
C THR A 127 -20.93 -6.55 -9.36
N ASN A 128 -21.93 -5.68 -9.55
CA ASN A 128 -23.25 -6.02 -10.10
C ASN A 128 -23.20 -6.28 -11.62
N LYS A 129 -22.37 -7.24 -12.02
CA LYS A 129 -22.19 -7.72 -13.40
C LYS A 129 -22.19 -9.25 -13.39
N PRO A 130 -22.67 -9.91 -14.46
CA PRO A 130 -22.67 -11.37 -14.53
C PRO A 130 -21.28 -11.99 -14.30
N SER A 131 -20.22 -11.34 -14.78
CA SER A 131 -18.84 -11.80 -14.65
C SER A 131 -18.30 -11.77 -13.22
N THR A 132 -18.88 -10.95 -12.34
CA THR A 132 -18.41 -10.74 -10.95
C THR A 132 -19.46 -11.17 -9.92
N LYS A 133 -20.47 -11.93 -10.35
CA LYS A 133 -21.60 -12.34 -9.50
C LYS A 133 -21.16 -13.04 -8.20
N ALA A 134 -20.15 -13.90 -8.27
CA ALA A 134 -19.64 -14.59 -7.08
C ALA A 134 -19.09 -13.62 -6.02
N VAL A 135 -18.34 -12.60 -6.44
CA VAL A 135 -17.80 -11.57 -5.54
C VAL A 135 -18.93 -10.68 -5.00
N HIS A 136 -19.87 -10.30 -5.86
CA HIS A 136 -21.05 -9.54 -5.45
C HIS A 136 -21.85 -10.27 -4.36
N ASP A 137 -22.13 -11.56 -4.57
CA ASP A 137 -22.91 -12.37 -3.63
C ASP A 137 -22.12 -12.60 -2.32
N LEU A 138 -20.80 -12.77 -2.39
CA LEU A 138 -19.92 -12.82 -1.22
C LEU A 138 -19.99 -11.54 -0.38
N ILE A 139 -19.80 -10.37 -1.02
CA ILE A 139 -19.85 -9.07 -0.34
C ILE A 139 -21.24 -8.85 0.27
N LYS A 140 -22.30 -9.12 -0.49
CA LYS A 140 -23.69 -8.95 -0.05
C LYS A 140 -24.01 -9.85 1.14
N SER A 141 -23.53 -11.10 1.13
CA SER A 141 -23.74 -12.05 2.22
C SER A 141 -22.98 -11.63 3.48
N ALA A 142 -21.72 -11.23 3.34
CA ALA A 142 -20.87 -10.85 4.46
C ALA A 142 -21.27 -9.53 5.11
N ALA A 143 -21.66 -8.53 4.31
CA ALA A 143 -22.03 -7.21 4.79
C ALA A 143 -23.43 -7.15 5.44
N SER A 144 -24.24 -8.22 5.32
CA SER A 144 -25.61 -8.24 5.85
C SER A 144 -25.64 -8.22 7.39
N ARG A 145 -26.53 -7.41 7.96
CA ARG A 145 -26.73 -7.26 9.42
C ARG A 145 -27.03 -8.56 10.17
N THR A 146 -27.65 -9.52 9.50
CA THR A 146 -28.04 -10.81 10.09
C THR A 146 -27.08 -11.92 9.69
N SER A 147 -25.97 -11.58 9.05
CA SER A 147 -24.97 -12.56 8.64
C SER A 147 -24.33 -13.18 9.87
N THR A 148 -24.36 -14.50 9.96
CA THR A 148 -23.49 -15.29 10.83
C THR A 148 -22.20 -15.70 10.12
N ASN A 149 -22.00 -15.24 8.87
CA ASN A 149 -20.80 -15.56 8.11
C ASN A 149 -19.61 -14.75 8.63
N ALA A 150 -18.42 -15.34 8.50
CA ALA A 150 -17.18 -14.65 8.76
C ALA A 150 -17.06 -13.36 7.90
N PRO A 151 -16.53 -12.27 8.48
CA PRO A 151 -16.46 -10.97 7.80
C PRO A 151 -15.56 -11.02 6.56
N VAL A 152 -15.75 -10.03 5.69
CA VAL A 152 -14.84 -9.76 4.56
C VAL A 152 -14.16 -8.44 4.83
N ILE A 153 -12.83 -8.42 4.70
CA ILE A 153 -12.01 -7.23 4.91
C ILE A 153 -11.58 -6.70 3.55
N ALA A 154 -11.89 -5.43 3.27
CA ALA A 154 -11.30 -4.72 2.15
C ALA A 154 -9.93 -4.17 2.55
N VAL A 155 -8.90 -4.51 1.79
CA VAL A 155 -7.55 -3.97 1.94
C VAL A 155 -7.41 -2.79 1.00
N LEU A 156 -7.07 -1.63 1.57
CA LEU A 156 -6.75 -0.41 0.85
C LEU A 156 -5.24 -0.23 0.89
N HIS A 157 -4.61 -0.18 -0.27
CA HIS A 157 -3.17 -0.04 -0.39
C HIS A 157 -2.85 0.84 -1.59
N GLU A 158 -2.07 1.89 -1.37
CA GLU A 158 -1.56 2.74 -2.44
C GLU A 158 -0.21 3.32 -2.08
N ARG A 159 0.60 3.61 -3.10
CA ARG A 159 1.88 4.28 -2.99
C ARG A 159 2.05 5.30 -4.10
N MET A 160 2.88 6.30 -3.86
CA MET A 160 3.33 7.16 -4.94
C MET A 160 4.10 6.35 -6.00
N VAL A 161 3.97 6.74 -7.27
CA VAL A 161 4.52 5.99 -8.41
C VAL A 161 6.04 5.83 -8.37
N ASN A 162 6.73 6.79 -7.76
CA ASN A 162 8.18 6.82 -7.55
C ASN A 162 8.67 5.91 -6.41
N MET A 163 7.78 5.39 -5.57
CA MET A 163 8.18 4.45 -4.51
C MET A 163 8.57 3.08 -5.10
N PRO A 164 9.59 2.41 -4.55
CA PRO A 164 9.96 1.08 -5.02
C PRO A 164 8.86 0.05 -4.71
N PRO A 165 8.51 -0.88 -5.61
CA PRO A 165 7.49 -1.90 -5.34
C PRO A 165 7.85 -2.85 -4.19
N GLN A 166 9.13 -2.92 -3.82
CA GLN A 166 9.67 -3.75 -2.74
C GLN A 166 9.14 -3.35 -1.35
N VAL A 167 8.49 -2.20 -1.21
CA VAL A 167 7.85 -1.80 0.04
C VAL A 167 6.52 -2.51 0.32
N ALA A 168 5.89 -3.11 -0.70
CA ALA A 168 4.58 -3.73 -0.53
C ALA A 168 4.60 -5.03 0.32
N PRO A 169 5.56 -5.96 0.14
CA PRO A 169 5.64 -7.16 1.00
C PRO A 169 5.72 -6.87 2.50
N PRO A 170 6.62 -6.00 3.01
CA PRO A 170 6.65 -5.69 4.44
C PRO A 170 5.36 -4.99 4.90
N LEU A 171 4.77 -4.10 4.10
CA LEU A 171 3.46 -3.48 4.41
C LEU A 171 2.37 -4.52 4.65
N TYR A 172 2.25 -5.52 3.77
CA TYR A 172 1.23 -6.56 3.95
C TYR A 172 1.51 -7.47 5.14
N GLN A 173 2.79 -7.74 5.46
CA GLN A 173 3.15 -8.51 6.64
C GLN A 173 2.71 -7.79 7.92
N MET A 174 3.03 -6.50 8.04
CA MET A 174 2.59 -5.68 9.18
C MET A 174 1.07 -5.61 9.26
N LEU A 175 0.38 -5.33 8.15
CA LEU A 175 -1.10 -5.29 8.16
C LEU A 175 -1.71 -6.61 8.63
N LEU A 176 -1.18 -7.76 8.20
CA LEU A 176 -1.70 -9.06 8.63
C LEU A 176 -1.47 -9.30 10.13
N GLU A 177 -0.34 -8.86 10.68
CA GLU A 177 -0.06 -8.92 12.11
C GLU A 177 -0.99 -8.01 12.90
N GLU A 178 -1.12 -6.75 12.49
CA GLU A 178 -2.02 -5.74 13.06
C GLU A 178 -3.48 -6.23 13.09
N VAL A 179 -3.98 -6.76 11.97
CA VAL A 179 -5.34 -7.31 11.90
C VAL A 179 -5.51 -8.49 12.84
N ARG A 180 -4.53 -9.41 12.93
CA ARG A 180 -4.60 -10.54 13.88
C ARG A 180 -4.58 -10.08 15.33
N ALA A 181 -3.75 -9.10 15.65
CA ALA A 181 -3.66 -8.52 16.98
C ALA A 181 -4.99 -7.84 17.38
N SER A 182 -5.58 -7.08 16.46
CA SER A 182 -6.89 -6.44 16.63
C SER A 182 -8.01 -7.45 16.85
N LEU A 183 -8.09 -8.50 16.02
CA LEU A 183 -9.11 -9.54 16.17
C LEU A 183 -8.99 -10.28 17.52
N SER A 184 -7.77 -10.52 17.97
CA SER A 184 -7.49 -11.19 19.24
C SER A 184 -7.88 -10.31 20.43
N SER A 185 -7.65 -8.99 20.37
CA SER A 185 -8.02 -8.06 21.44
C SER A 185 -9.52 -7.84 21.55
N THR A 186 -10.25 -7.86 20.42
CA THR A 186 -11.71 -7.64 20.39
C THR A 186 -12.53 -8.93 20.43
N SER A 187 -11.90 -10.12 20.49
CA SER A 187 -12.56 -11.42 20.33
C SER A 187 -13.46 -11.50 19.08
N ALA A 188 -13.04 -10.82 18.00
CA ALA A 188 -13.79 -10.78 16.76
C ALA A 188 -13.54 -12.04 15.91
N THR A 189 -14.51 -12.36 15.05
CA THR A 189 -14.42 -13.53 14.17
C THR A 189 -13.36 -13.31 13.08
N GLN A 190 -12.57 -14.35 12.78
CA GLN A 190 -11.60 -14.29 11.69
C GLN A 190 -12.28 -14.01 10.34
N PRO A 191 -11.67 -13.20 9.46
CA PRO A 191 -12.22 -12.92 8.15
C PRO A 191 -12.18 -14.17 7.26
N SER A 192 -13.19 -14.31 6.42
CA SER A 192 -13.21 -15.36 5.39
C SER A 192 -12.33 -15.00 4.20
N HIS A 193 -12.29 -13.72 3.83
CA HIS A 193 -11.62 -13.23 2.64
C HIS A 193 -11.04 -11.83 2.89
N TYR A 194 -9.93 -11.56 2.20
CA TYR A 194 -9.41 -10.21 1.99
C TYR A 194 -9.69 -9.81 0.54
N LEU A 195 -10.29 -8.64 0.35
CA LEU A 195 -10.61 -8.08 -0.96
C LEU A 195 -9.66 -6.92 -1.26
N PHE A 196 -8.98 -7.00 -2.39
CA PHE A 196 -8.07 -5.96 -2.85
C PHE A 196 -8.73 -5.17 -3.98
N PHE A 197 -8.55 -3.85 -3.94
CA PHE A 197 -8.84 -2.94 -5.05
C PHE A 197 -7.50 -2.35 -5.51
N SER A 198 -7.25 -2.37 -6.83
CA SER A 198 -6.03 -1.82 -7.46
C SER A 198 -6.33 -1.41 -8.90
#